data_AF-A0A1B6FDH3-F1
#
_entry.id   AF-A0A1B6FDH3-F1
#
_cell.length_a   1.000
_cell.length_b   1.000
_cell.length_c   1.000
_cell.angle_alpha   90.00
_cell.angle_beta   90.00
_cell.angle_gamma   90.00
#
_symmetry.space_group_name_H-M   'P 1'
#
loop_
_entity.id
_entity.type
_entity.pdbx_description
1 polymer ?
#
loop_
_entity_poly.entity_id
_entity_poly.type
_entity_poly.pdbx_seq_one_letter_code
_entity_poly.pdbx_strand_id
1 'polypeptide(L)'
;DRDVVEEQKRRGGGKHAKSLRASGSTDLFTQKHGKKSKRSQSTDGWEVQAGLLQVEGGYEVWLHGTCAMWAPGLCMIGSQMVGLDDAIWTSLRTRCSQCGELGAGVGCVVRNCPLTEHYHCATTSDWLLDTETYIARCPSHRTRLRPT
;
A
#
# COMPACT_ATOMS: atom_id res chain seq x y z
N ASP A 1 -50.50 -6.68 24.74
CA ASP A 1 -49.23 -6.15 25.30
C ASP A 1 -48.62 -6.84 26.52
N ARG A 2 -49.21 -7.90 27.11
CA ARG A 2 -48.50 -8.76 28.09
C ARG A 2 -48.02 -10.08 27.49
N ASP A 3 -48.52 -10.46 26.33
CA ASP A 3 -48.18 -11.71 25.64
C ASP A 3 -46.88 -11.63 24.81
N VAL A 4 -46.43 -10.43 24.44
CA VAL A 4 -45.19 -10.23 23.66
C VAL A 4 -43.93 -10.34 24.55
N VAL A 5 -44.03 -9.98 25.83
CA VAL A 5 -42.91 -10.03 26.78
C VAL A 5 -42.59 -11.48 27.21
N GLU A 6 -43.60 -12.33 27.33
CA GLU A 6 -43.40 -13.74 27.70
C GLU A 6 -42.83 -14.60 26.54
N GLU A 7 -43.15 -14.26 25.28
CA GLU A 7 -42.62 -14.95 24.10
C GLU A 7 -41.09 -14.77 23.95
N GLN A 8 -40.55 -13.58 24.28
CA GLN A 8 -39.09 -13.33 24.22
C GLN A 8 -38.31 -14.04 25.34
N LYS A 9 -38.98 -14.39 26.45
CA LYS A 9 -38.37 -15.08 27.58
C LYS A 9 -38.20 -16.58 27.35
N ARG A 10 -38.95 -17.18 26.41
CA ARG A 10 -38.85 -18.62 26.07
C ARG A 10 -37.75 -18.99 25.06
N ARG A 11 -37.17 -18.04 24.32
CA ARG A 11 -36.19 -18.36 23.25
C ARG A 11 -34.72 -18.07 23.60
N GLY A 12 -34.43 -17.46 24.75
CA GLY A 12 -33.07 -17.03 25.12
C GLY A 12 -32.31 -17.93 26.12
N GLY A 13 -32.67 -19.22 26.25
CA GLY A 13 -32.15 -20.11 27.29
C GLY A 13 -30.99 -21.02 26.87
N GLY A 14 -29.86 -20.47 26.42
CA GLY A 14 -28.61 -21.22 26.26
C GLY A 14 -27.81 -21.20 27.57
N LYS A 15 -27.62 -22.36 28.22
CA LYS A 15 -27.01 -22.54 29.56
C LYS A 15 -25.52 -22.15 29.70
N HIS A 16 -24.97 -21.33 28.80
CA HIS A 16 -23.57 -20.90 28.87
C HIS A 16 -23.31 -19.47 28.38
N ALA A 17 -24.31 -18.58 28.38
CA ALA A 17 -24.12 -17.18 28.03
C ALA A 17 -23.93 -16.32 29.28
N LYS A 18 -22.74 -16.37 29.88
CA LYS A 18 -22.32 -15.35 30.84
C LYS A 18 -22.17 -14.04 30.06
N SER A 19 -23.02 -13.05 30.34
CA SER A 19 -22.95 -11.72 29.73
C SER A 19 -21.55 -11.12 29.90
N LEU A 20 -20.86 -10.88 28.78
CA LEU A 20 -19.49 -10.33 28.74
C LEU A 20 -19.37 -8.91 29.34
N ARG A 21 -20.49 -8.25 29.62
CA ARG A 21 -20.50 -6.93 30.28
C ARG A 21 -20.30 -7.02 31.79
N ALA A 22 -20.49 -8.19 32.40
CA ALA A 22 -20.45 -8.36 33.86
C ALA A 22 -19.05 -8.71 34.40
N SER A 23 -18.07 -9.02 33.55
CA SER A 23 -16.74 -9.50 33.97
C SER A 23 -15.62 -8.46 33.88
N GLY A 24 -15.91 -7.17 33.73
CA GLY A 24 -14.90 -6.09 33.83
C GLY A 24 -13.69 -6.30 32.91
N SER A 25 -13.90 -6.89 31.72
CA SER A 25 -12.82 -7.37 30.86
C SER A 25 -12.58 -6.48 29.63
N THR A 26 -13.11 -5.25 29.62
CA THR A 26 -12.91 -4.28 28.53
C THR A 26 -11.44 -3.84 28.42
N ASP A 27 -10.67 -3.93 29.49
CA ASP A 27 -9.24 -3.55 29.49
C ASP A 27 -8.31 -4.63 28.91
N LEU A 28 -8.80 -5.85 28.68
CA LEU A 28 -8.03 -6.97 28.10
C LEU A 28 -8.19 -7.13 26.58
N PHE A 29 -9.14 -6.42 25.95
CA PHE A 29 -9.28 -6.41 24.50
C PHE A 29 -8.28 -5.44 23.84
N THR A 30 -7.93 -4.34 24.52
CA THR A 30 -7.01 -3.33 24.00
C THR A 30 -5.55 -3.81 23.96
N GLN A 31 -5.21 -4.91 24.64
CA GLN A 31 -3.82 -5.41 24.75
C GLN A 31 -3.39 -6.43 23.67
N LYS A 32 -4.27 -6.87 22.76
CA LYS A 32 -3.90 -7.85 21.71
C LYS A 32 -3.54 -7.29 20.33
N HIS A 33 -3.52 -5.97 20.15
CA HIS A 33 -2.91 -5.32 18.97
C HIS A 33 -1.48 -4.79 19.22
N GLY A 34 -0.83 -5.22 20.30
CA GLY A 34 0.50 -4.72 20.72
C GLY A 34 1.72 -5.55 20.30
N LYS A 35 1.62 -6.45 19.31
CA LYS A 35 2.79 -7.14 18.72
C LYS A 35 2.86 -6.92 17.20
N LYS A 36 2.88 -5.66 16.77
CA LYS A 36 3.55 -5.31 15.51
C LYS A 36 4.99 -4.98 15.83
N SER A 37 5.88 -5.79 15.25
CA SER A 37 7.32 -5.61 15.15
C SER A 37 7.76 -4.15 15.31
N LYS A 38 8.34 -3.83 16.46
CA LYS A 38 9.19 -2.64 16.60
C LYS A 38 10.51 -2.99 15.91
N ARG A 39 10.50 -3.06 14.58
CA ARG A 39 11.73 -2.94 13.80
C ARG A 39 12.15 -1.49 13.98
N SER A 40 13.15 -1.27 14.83
CA SER A 40 13.88 -0.01 14.89
C SER A 40 14.50 0.20 13.50
N GLN A 41 13.75 0.85 12.62
CA GLN A 41 14.30 1.36 11.38
C GLN A 41 15.01 2.64 11.80
N SER A 42 16.32 2.55 12.01
CA SER A 42 17.18 3.72 12.11
C SER A 42 16.88 4.62 10.92
N THR A 43 16.37 5.81 11.17
CA THR A 43 15.90 6.77 10.15
C THR A 43 17.05 7.50 9.46
N ASP A 44 18.28 7.24 9.89
CA ASP A 44 19.38 8.13 9.61
C ASP A 44 20.24 7.49 8.49
N GLY A 45 19.77 7.55 7.24
CA GLY A 45 20.59 7.14 6.09
C GLY A 45 19.88 6.71 4.80
N TRP A 46 18.56 6.55 4.76
CA TRP A 46 17.87 6.16 3.52
C TRP A 46 17.81 7.29 2.47
N GLU A 47 17.90 8.54 2.92
CA GLU A 47 17.76 9.75 2.11
C GLU A 47 18.78 9.83 0.98
N VAL A 48 20.04 9.54 1.29
CA VAL A 48 21.16 9.62 0.34
C VAL A 48 21.05 8.52 -0.74
N GLN A 49 20.57 7.33 -0.37
CA GLN A 49 20.45 6.21 -1.32
C GLN A 49 19.24 6.34 -2.25
N ALA A 50 18.26 7.18 -1.89
CA ALA A 50 17.06 7.41 -2.69
C ALA A 50 17.14 8.66 -3.60
N GLY A 51 18.29 9.32 -3.66
CA GLY A 51 18.44 10.55 -4.45
C GLY A 51 17.67 11.74 -3.87
N LEU A 52 17.42 11.75 -2.55
CA LEU A 52 16.71 12.80 -1.85
C LEU A 52 17.70 13.60 -0.99
N LEU A 53 17.84 14.89 -1.28
CA LEU A 53 18.73 15.79 -0.55
C LEU A 53 17.89 16.86 0.15
N GLN A 54 18.00 16.95 1.48
CA GLN A 54 17.42 18.05 2.23
C GLN A 54 18.15 19.36 1.90
N VAL A 55 17.39 20.36 1.46
CA VAL A 55 17.87 21.71 1.16
C VAL A 55 17.09 22.74 1.99
N GLU A 56 17.56 23.97 2.06
CA GLU A 56 16.82 25.02 2.77
C GLU A 56 15.42 25.21 2.14
N GLY A 57 14.39 24.96 2.94
CA GLY A 57 13.00 25.09 2.51
C GLY A 57 12.39 23.87 1.80
N GLY A 58 13.08 22.72 1.72
CA GLY A 58 12.48 21.52 1.15
C GLY A 58 13.45 20.38 0.83
N TYR A 59 13.15 19.65 -0.24
CA TYR A 59 13.95 18.53 -0.74
C TYR A 59 14.26 18.71 -2.22
N GLU A 60 15.51 18.45 -2.60
CA GLU A 60 15.95 18.27 -3.97
C GLU A 60 15.96 16.78 -4.31
N VAL A 61 15.38 16.39 -5.45
CA VAL A 61 15.15 14.98 -5.78
C VAL A 61 15.69 14.64 -7.16
N TRP A 62 16.49 13.57 -7.21
CA TRP A 62 17.08 13.03 -8.42
C TRP A 62 16.50 11.64 -8.70
N LEU A 63 15.88 11.49 -9.87
CA LEU A 63 15.24 10.26 -10.29
C LEU A 63 15.56 9.96 -11.74
N HIS A 64 15.63 8.67 -12.09
CA HIS A 64 15.73 8.27 -13.48
C HIS A 64 14.46 8.66 -14.24
N GLY A 65 14.60 9.18 -15.45
CA GLY A 65 13.45 9.57 -16.27
C GLY A 65 12.48 8.41 -16.54
N THR A 66 12.99 7.19 -16.71
CA THR A 66 12.13 5.99 -16.83
C THR A 66 11.38 5.71 -15.54
N CYS A 67 12.02 5.72 -14.37
CA CYS A 67 11.33 5.55 -13.10
C CYS A 67 10.20 6.59 -12.90
N ALA A 68 10.45 7.84 -13.31
CA ALA A 68 9.45 8.90 -13.26
C ALA A 68 8.23 8.58 -14.14
N MET A 69 8.46 8.23 -15.42
CA MET A 69 7.39 7.94 -16.37
C MET A 69 6.49 6.76 -15.97
N TRP A 70 7.03 5.80 -15.22
CA TRP A 70 6.29 4.60 -14.80
C TRP A 70 5.68 4.72 -13.39
N ALA A 71 5.91 5.83 -12.68
CA ALA A 71 5.37 6.03 -11.35
C ALA A 71 3.87 6.39 -11.41
N PRO A 72 3.00 5.72 -10.63
CA PRO A 72 1.58 6.01 -10.62
C PRO A 72 1.32 7.42 -10.06
N GLY A 73 0.49 8.20 -10.76
CA GLY A 73 0.11 9.54 -10.33
C GLY A 73 1.15 10.63 -10.65
N LEU A 74 2.31 10.27 -11.21
CA LEU A 74 3.26 11.24 -11.74
C LEU A 74 2.90 11.59 -13.19
N CYS A 75 2.77 12.87 -13.50
CA CYS A 75 2.66 13.33 -14.88
C CYS A 75 3.52 14.58 -15.14
N MET A 76 3.98 14.71 -16.38
CA MET A 76 4.71 15.89 -16.84
C MET A 76 3.77 16.76 -17.67
N ILE A 77 3.61 18.02 -17.26
CA ILE A 77 2.81 19.01 -17.96
C ILE A 77 3.74 20.19 -18.29
N GLY A 78 4.16 20.27 -19.55
CA GLY A 78 5.20 21.21 -19.97
C GLY A 78 6.51 20.93 -19.24
N SER A 79 7.00 21.90 -18.47
CA SER A 79 8.20 21.77 -17.63
C SER A 79 7.93 21.39 -16.18
N GLN A 80 6.67 21.16 -15.80
CA GLN A 80 6.27 20.88 -14.42
C GLN A 80 5.94 19.40 -14.23
N MET A 81 6.38 18.83 -13.10
CA MET A 81 5.96 17.51 -12.64
C MET A 81 4.86 17.65 -11.60
N VAL A 82 3.74 16.97 -11.81
CA VAL A 82 2.61 16.93 -10.87
C VAL A 82 2.58 15.57 -10.19
N GLY A 83 2.33 15.54 -8.88
CA GLY A 83 2.28 14.32 -8.07
C GLY A 83 3.65 13.76 -7.68
N LEU A 84 4.72 14.56 -7.80
CA LEU A 84 6.09 14.14 -7.53
C LEU A 84 6.32 13.77 -6.07
N ASP A 85 5.84 14.61 -5.16
CA ASP A 85 5.89 14.39 -3.72
C ASP A 85 5.25 13.06 -3.33
N ASP A 86 4.00 12.83 -3.73
CA ASP A 86 3.27 11.60 -3.44
C ASP A 86 3.95 10.37 -4.04
N ALA A 87 4.45 10.47 -5.28
CA ALA A 87 5.17 9.38 -5.94
C ALA A 87 6.45 8.99 -5.19
N ILE A 88 7.26 9.99 -4.79
CA ILE A 88 8.49 9.78 -4.03
C ILE A 88 8.15 9.15 -2.68
N TRP A 89 7.29 9.78 -1.87
CA TRP A 89 6.98 9.28 -0.55
C TRP A 89 6.36 7.88 -0.56
N THR A 90 5.56 7.57 -1.59
CA THR A 90 5.02 6.23 -1.80
C THR A 90 6.12 5.22 -2.13
N SER A 91 6.98 5.51 -3.11
CA SER A 91 8.05 4.59 -3.53
C SER A 91 9.03 4.27 -2.39
N LEU A 92 9.38 5.26 -1.57
CA LEU A 92 10.26 5.11 -0.41
C LEU A 92 9.75 4.13 0.64
N ARG A 93 8.42 3.96 0.73
CA ARG A 93 7.77 3.03 1.65
C ARG A 93 7.34 1.73 0.98
N THR A 94 7.51 1.61 -0.33
CA THR A 94 7.04 0.47 -1.10
C THR A 94 8.17 -0.52 -1.37
N ARG A 95 7.93 -1.78 -0.99
CA ARG A 95 8.86 -2.88 -1.24
C ARG A 95 8.63 -3.46 -2.63
N CYS A 96 9.72 -3.71 -3.34
CA CYS A 96 9.71 -4.39 -4.61
C CYS A 96 9.32 -5.86 -4.43
N SER A 97 8.39 -6.34 -5.25
CA SER A 97 7.90 -7.72 -5.18
C SER A 97 8.94 -8.75 -5.65
N GLN A 98 9.98 -8.33 -6.39
CA GLN A 98 11.05 -9.21 -6.89
C GLN A 98 12.26 -9.23 -5.97
N CYS A 99 12.84 -8.07 -5.68
CA CYS A 99 14.08 -7.98 -4.91
C CYS A 99 13.87 -7.74 -3.42
N GLY A 100 12.66 -7.36 -2.98
CA GLY A 100 12.32 -7.12 -1.57
C GLY A 100 12.77 -5.76 -1.00
N GLU A 101 13.57 -5.01 -1.76
CA GLU A 101 14.10 -3.70 -1.36
C GLU A 101 13.09 -2.56 -1.55
N LEU A 102 13.31 -1.45 -0.84
CA LEU A 102 12.47 -0.25 -0.93
C LEU A 102 12.73 0.55 -2.22
N GLY A 103 11.86 1.50 -2.54
CA GLY A 103 11.99 2.37 -3.72
C GLY A 103 11.23 1.87 -4.95
N ALA A 104 10.36 0.87 -4.81
CA ALA A 104 9.58 0.36 -5.92
C ALA A 104 8.52 1.38 -6.36
N GLY A 105 8.43 1.63 -7.67
CA GLY A 105 7.58 2.69 -8.23
C GLY A 105 6.64 2.22 -9.33
N VAL A 106 6.85 1.04 -9.93
CA VAL A 106 6.02 0.54 -11.03
C VAL A 106 4.92 -0.34 -10.47
N GLY A 107 3.68 0.16 -10.50
CA GLY A 107 2.50 -0.56 -9.99
C GLY A 107 1.63 -1.14 -11.10
N CYS A 108 0.97 -2.26 -10.85
CA CYS A 108 0.01 -2.82 -11.79
C CYS A 108 -1.27 -1.94 -11.87
N VAL A 109 -1.75 -1.66 -13.07
CA VAL A 109 -2.97 -0.86 -13.32
C VAL A 109 -4.27 -1.50 -12.81
N VAL A 110 -4.27 -2.82 -12.59
CA VAL A 110 -5.46 -3.52 -12.11
C VAL A 110 -5.76 -3.09 -10.68
N ARG A 111 -6.99 -2.61 -10.45
CA ARG A 111 -7.42 -2.12 -9.14
C ARG A 111 -7.18 -3.18 -8.06
N ASN A 112 -6.65 -2.73 -6.92
CA ASN A 112 -6.33 -3.58 -5.77
C ASN A 112 -5.24 -4.64 -6.01
N CYS A 113 -4.51 -4.60 -7.14
CA CYS A 113 -3.32 -5.42 -7.30
C CYS A 113 -2.19 -4.85 -6.41
N PRO A 114 -1.61 -5.64 -5.50
CA PRO A 114 -0.55 -5.15 -4.61
C PRO A 114 0.84 -5.18 -5.26
N LEU A 115 0.97 -5.80 -6.44
CA LEU A 115 2.27 -5.99 -7.08
C LEU A 115 2.81 -4.63 -7.53
N THR A 116 3.95 -4.30 -6.92
CA THR A 116 4.77 -3.14 -7.25
C THR A 116 6.22 -3.56 -7.31
N GLU A 117 6.94 -3.08 -8.31
CA GLU A 117 8.34 -3.41 -8.55
C GLU A 117 9.16 -2.18 -8.94
N HIS A 118 10.48 -2.27 -8.87
CA HIS A 118 11.33 -1.30 -9.57
C HIS A 118 11.15 -1.47 -11.07
N TYR A 119 11.37 -0.39 -11.84
CA TYR A 119 11.32 -0.47 -13.30
C TYR A 119 12.26 -1.55 -13.84
N HIS A 120 13.50 -1.59 -13.35
CA HIS A 120 14.47 -2.61 -13.76
C HIS A 120 14.01 -4.04 -13.39
N CYS A 121 13.46 -4.24 -12.18
CA CYS A 121 12.91 -5.54 -11.79
C CYS A 121 11.74 -5.96 -12.68
N ALA A 122 10.82 -5.05 -13.00
CA ALA A 122 9.70 -5.33 -13.89
C ALA A 122 10.16 -5.78 -15.28
N THR A 123 11.26 -5.21 -15.79
CA THR A 123 11.86 -5.62 -17.08
C THR A 123 12.41 -7.04 -17.07
N THR A 124 12.83 -7.55 -15.91
CA THR A 124 13.33 -8.92 -15.74
C THR A 124 12.26 -9.94 -15.38
N SER A 125 11.09 -9.48 -14.96
CA SER A 125 10.05 -10.31 -14.33
C SER A 125 8.77 -10.45 -15.15
N ASP A 126 8.89 -10.37 -16.48
CA ASP A 126 7.79 -10.54 -17.48
C ASP A 126 6.57 -9.61 -17.26
N TRP A 127 6.81 -8.39 -16.79
CA TRP A 127 5.76 -7.37 -16.78
C TRP A 127 5.43 -6.91 -18.20
N LEU A 128 4.14 -6.65 -18.46
CA LEU A 128 3.72 -5.93 -19.65
C LEU A 128 3.85 -4.43 -19.38
N LEU A 129 4.88 -3.82 -19.95
CA LEU A 129 5.15 -2.39 -19.90
C LEU A 129 4.77 -1.77 -21.26
N ASP A 130 3.59 -1.17 -21.35
CA ASP A 130 3.13 -0.46 -22.55
C ASP A 130 3.74 0.96 -22.63
N THR A 131 4.70 1.17 -23.53
CA THR A 131 5.42 2.44 -23.68
C THR A 131 4.63 3.54 -24.40
N GLU A 132 3.49 3.21 -25.03
CA GLU A 132 2.64 4.19 -25.69
C GLU A 132 1.69 4.84 -24.68
N THR A 133 1.18 4.04 -23.73
CA THR A 133 0.22 4.49 -22.72
C THR A 133 0.79 4.64 -21.31
N TYR A 134 2.03 4.19 -21.08
CA TYR A 134 2.68 4.10 -19.76
C TYR A 134 1.87 3.29 -18.74
N ILE A 135 1.12 2.29 -19.22
CA ILE A 135 0.33 1.38 -18.39
C ILE A 135 1.14 0.10 -18.13
N ALA A 136 1.38 -0.19 -16.85
CA ALA A 136 2.06 -1.42 -16.42
C ALA A 136 1.05 -2.49 -15.98
N ARG A 137 1.26 -3.74 -16.42
CA ARG A 137 0.54 -4.91 -15.91
C ARG A 137 1.53 -5.97 -15.44
N CYS A 138 1.32 -6.46 -14.22
CA CYS A 138 2.14 -7.54 -13.67
C CYS A 138 1.88 -8.87 -14.40
N PRO A 139 2.73 -9.90 -14.21
CA PRO A 139 2.59 -11.20 -14.86
C PRO A 139 1.22 -11.85 -14.63
N SER A 140 0.63 -11.66 -13.44
CA SER A 140 -0.71 -12.17 -13.11
C SER A 140 -1.84 -11.48 -13.89
N HIS A 141 -1.61 -10.30 -14.44
CA HIS A 141 -2.60 -9.49 -15.17
C HIS A 141 -2.14 -9.14 -16.60
N ARG A 142 -1.25 -9.94 -17.18
CA ARG A 142 -0.60 -9.68 -18.47
C ARG A 142 -1.54 -9.73 -19.69
N THR A 143 -2.79 -10.16 -19.52
CA THR A 143 -3.77 -10.23 -20.61
C THR A 143 -3.98 -8.86 -21.22
N ARG A 144 -3.50 -8.69 -22.46
CA ARG A 144 -3.72 -7.50 -23.27
C ARG A 144 -5.23 -7.26 -23.35
N LEU A 145 -5.67 -6.05 -23.03
CA LEU A 145 -7.02 -5.62 -23.40
C LEU A 145 -7.15 -5.86 -24.91
N ARG A 146 -8.13 -6.65 -25.33
CA ARG A 146 -8.51 -6.69 -26.74
C ARG A 146 -8.87 -5.25 -27.14
N PRO A 147 -8.32 -4.72 -28.25
CA PRO A 147 -8.91 -3.54 -28.87
C PRO A 147 -10.34 -3.92 -29.27
N THR A 148 -11.32 -3.18 -28.75
CA THR A 148 -12.72 -3.23 -29.21
C THR A 148 -12.88 -2.39 -30.45
#